data_AF-A0A0R2BFB4-F1
#
_entry.id   AF-A0A0R2BFB4-F1
#
_cell.length_a   1.000
_cell.length_b   1.000
_cell.length_c   1.000
_cell.angle_alpha   90.00
_cell.angle_beta   90.00
_cell.angle_gamma   90.00
#
_symmetry.space_group_name_H-M   'P 1'
#
loop_
_entity.id
_entity.type
_entity.pdbx_description
1 polymer ?
#
loop_
_entity_poly.entity_id
_entity_poly.type
_entity_poly.pdbx_seq_one_letter_code
_entity_poly.pdbx_strand_id
1 'polypeptide(L)'
;MAKRRYSRKQKYSLPSLIGVILIALVSWYLKSPNNQNQTTTNTGSGLTSSKVAAQAPTTDGQTKTDTNSTQSKLADLNYDKQQIIAVNDNQPTFSQTDLSLARGSWESYSDLDSLNRVGVANAMLGRDIMPTAERERLYIKPTGWHQRTIINNGHQDSLYNRCHLIGYQLTGQNNNAKNLMTGTRSLNDPGMTYYENTVAQYIRKTNHHVRYQIRPVFRGNDLVARGIQMMAQSVEDDKISFNVYIFNVQANYVINYATGTSSNA
;
A
#
# COMPACT_ATOMS: atom_id res chain seq x y z
N MET A 1 -62.77 21.07 33.96
CA MET A 1 -61.36 20.81 33.58
C MET A 1 -61.08 21.38 32.20
N ALA A 2 -59.85 21.82 31.98
CA ALA A 2 -59.44 22.83 31.01
C ALA A 2 -59.65 22.49 29.51
N LYS A 3 -59.98 23.54 28.74
CA LYS A 3 -60.04 23.60 27.27
C LYS A 3 -58.65 23.42 26.66
N ARG A 4 -58.55 22.70 25.54
CA ARG A 4 -57.57 23.04 24.49
C ARG A 4 -58.11 22.69 23.10
N ARG A 5 -58.60 23.73 22.41
CA ARG A 5 -58.85 23.73 20.97
C ARG A 5 -57.51 23.95 20.27
N TYR A 6 -57.09 23.06 19.38
CA TYR A 6 -55.99 23.34 18.46
C TYR A 6 -56.52 23.80 17.11
N SER A 7 -56.04 24.97 16.72
CA SER A 7 -56.40 25.70 15.50
C SER A 7 -55.60 25.20 14.31
N ARG A 8 -56.30 24.93 13.21
CA ARG A 8 -55.78 24.65 11.86
C ARG A 8 -55.14 25.93 11.30
N LYS A 9 -53.90 25.85 10.81
CA LYS A 9 -53.38 26.77 9.80
C LYS A 9 -52.61 25.97 8.73
N GLN A 10 -53.19 25.89 7.53
CA GLN A 10 -52.47 25.62 6.29
C GLN A 10 -51.86 26.93 5.79
N LYS A 11 -50.62 26.90 5.28
CA LYS A 11 -50.19 27.68 4.10
C LYS A 11 -49.07 26.94 3.33
N TYR A 12 -49.24 26.92 2.01
CA TYR A 12 -48.43 26.42 0.88
C TYR A 12 -47.06 27.17 0.75
N SER A 13 -46.04 26.90 -0.10
CA SER A 13 -45.82 26.05 -1.31
C SER A 13 -44.32 26.03 -1.73
N LEU A 14 -43.93 24.94 -2.43
CA LEU A 14 -43.05 24.81 -3.62
C LEU A 14 -41.49 24.84 -3.50
N PRO A 15 -40.77 24.17 -4.45
CA PRO A 15 -39.54 23.41 -4.23
C PRO A 15 -38.30 24.03 -4.90
N SER A 16 -37.09 23.59 -4.54
CA SER A 16 -35.82 23.88 -5.22
C SER A 16 -34.71 23.05 -4.58
N LEU A 17 -33.64 22.59 -5.23
CA LEU A 17 -33.30 22.28 -6.62
C LEU A 17 -31.94 21.56 -6.50
N ILE A 18 -31.66 20.65 -7.42
CA ILE A 18 -30.37 19.96 -7.56
C ILE A 18 -29.23 20.98 -7.73
N GLY A 19 -28.08 20.73 -7.10
CA GLY A 19 -26.88 21.53 -7.27
C GLY A 19 -25.60 20.69 -7.17
N VAL A 20 -25.22 20.09 -8.31
CA VAL A 20 -23.89 19.54 -8.57
C VAL A 20 -22.89 20.69 -8.58
N ILE A 21 -21.78 20.57 -7.84
CA ILE A 21 -20.63 21.45 -8.01
C ILE A 21 -19.42 20.60 -8.38
N LEU A 22 -19.17 20.57 -9.68
CA LEU A 22 -17.88 20.31 -10.31
C LEU A 22 -17.01 21.55 -10.10
N ILE A 23 -15.83 21.41 -9.47
CA ILE A 23 -14.76 22.40 -9.61
C ILE A 23 -13.51 21.67 -10.10
N ALA A 24 -13.24 21.88 -11.38
CA ALA A 24 -11.94 21.68 -11.99
C ALA A 24 -10.95 22.68 -11.38
N LEU A 25 -9.82 22.18 -10.85
CA LEU A 25 -8.70 23.05 -10.51
C LEU A 25 -7.63 22.95 -11.59
N VAL A 26 -7.54 24.08 -12.29
CA VAL A 26 -6.57 24.48 -13.29
C VAL A 26 -5.16 24.45 -12.71
N SER A 27 -4.25 23.93 -13.52
CA SER A 27 -2.81 23.78 -13.33
C SER A 27 -2.08 25.08 -12.94
N TRP A 28 -1.10 24.94 -12.04
CA TRP A 28 -0.13 25.97 -11.70
C TRP A 28 1.24 25.60 -12.29
N TYR A 29 1.79 26.48 -13.11
CA TYR A 29 3.17 26.50 -13.66
C TYR A 29 3.45 28.01 -13.85
N LEU A 30 4.49 28.69 -13.35
CA LEU A 30 5.93 28.47 -13.20
C LEU A 30 6.52 29.58 -12.29
N LYS A 31 7.55 29.28 -11.49
CA LYS A 31 8.94 29.81 -11.61
C LYS A 31 9.84 29.36 -10.44
N SER A 32 11.05 28.93 -10.79
CA SER A 32 12.22 28.62 -9.94
C SER A 32 13.25 29.76 -10.06
N PRO A 33 14.44 29.76 -9.40
CA PRO A 33 14.85 29.27 -8.07
C PRO A 33 15.46 30.40 -7.20
N ASN A 34 15.69 30.19 -5.90
CA ASN A 34 16.79 30.89 -5.23
C ASN A 34 17.38 30.04 -4.10
N ASN A 35 18.71 29.88 -4.15
CA ASN A 35 19.52 29.14 -3.19
C ASN A 35 19.67 29.93 -1.89
N GLN A 36 19.32 29.31 -0.77
CA GLN A 36 19.91 29.61 0.53
C GLN A 36 20.19 28.28 1.24
N ASN A 37 21.46 28.07 1.53
CA ASN A 37 21.97 27.00 2.38
C ASN A 37 21.27 27.05 3.73
N GLN A 38 20.51 26.00 4.06
CA GLN A 38 20.06 25.75 5.42
C GLN A 38 20.65 24.42 5.89
N THR A 39 21.59 24.55 6.81
CA THR A 39 22.00 23.53 7.78
C THR A 39 20.73 23.01 8.47
N THR A 40 20.28 21.81 8.10
CA THR A 40 19.08 21.20 8.69
C THR A 40 19.48 20.11 9.67
N THR A 41 19.00 20.29 10.89
CA THR A 41 19.06 19.35 12.00
C THR A 41 18.41 18.02 11.64
N ASN A 42 19.12 16.93 11.93
CA ASN A 42 18.69 15.55 11.70
C ASN A 42 17.41 15.22 12.50
N THR A 43 16.26 15.34 11.84
CA THR A 43 14.99 14.71 12.19
C THR A 43 14.54 13.94 10.94
N GLY A 44 14.27 12.64 11.08
CA GLY A 44 14.01 11.76 9.94
C GLY A 44 12.80 12.22 9.14
N SER A 45 13.01 12.85 7.99
CA SER A 45 11.92 13.30 7.13
C SER A 45 11.21 12.06 6.56
N GLY A 46 9.92 11.89 6.89
CA GLY A 46 9.11 10.73 6.50
C GLY A 46 9.09 10.45 5.00
N LEU A 47 8.68 9.23 4.63
CA LEU A 47 8.53 8.82 3.24
C LEU A 47 7.36 9.57 2.60
N THR A 48 7.65 10.39 1.58
CA THR A 48 6.65 11.11 0.79
C THR A 48 6.49 10.42 -0.57
N SER A 49 5.39 10.66 -1.30
CA SER A 49 5.21 10.10 -2.64
C SER A 49 6.32 10.50 -3.61
N SER A 50 6.86 11.73 -3.47
CA SER A 50 8.03 12.18 -4.24
C SER A 50 9.30 11.40 -3.90
N LYS A 51 9.53 11.06 -2.64
CA LYS A 51 10.65 10.21 -2.22
C LYS A 51 10.47 8.76 -2.65
N VAL A 52 9.25 8.24 -2.68
CA VAL A 52 8.97 6.92 -3.24
C VAL A 52 9.35 6.88 -4.71
N ALA A 53 8.92 7.86 -5.51
CA ALA A 53 9.30 7.93 -6.92
C ALA A 53 10.82 8.08 -7.13
N ALA A 54 11.52 8.78 -6.22
CA ALA A 54 12.97 8.91 -6.27
C ALA A 54 13.72 7.63 -5.82
N GLN A 55 13.15 6.85 -4.89
CA GLN A 55 13.70 5.57 -4.43
C GLN A 55 13.27 4.38 -5.29
N ALA A 56 12.20 4.54 -6.08
CA ALA A 56 11.73 3.53 -7.02
C ALA A 56 12.89 3.19 -7.97
N PRO A 57 13.36 1.94 -8.03
CA PRO A 57 14.50 1.62 -8.84
C PRO A 57 14.21 1.92 -10.31
N THR A 58 14.96 2.85 -10.89
CA THR A 58 15.04 2.99 -12.35
C THR A 58 15.96 1.90 -12.89
N THR A 59 15.81 1.57 -14.17
CA THR A 59 16.62 0.57 -14.88
C THR A 59 18.13 0.81 -14.76
N ASP A 60 18.56 2.03 -14.41
CA ASP A 60 19.96 2.44 -14.31
C ASP A 60 20.52 2.54 -12.88
N GLY A 61 19.76 2.12 -11.86
CA GLY A 61 20.30 1.74 -10.56
C GLY A 61 20.69 2.89 -9.62
N GLN A 62 20.33 2.71 -8.35
CA GLN A 62 21.12 3.24 -7.22
C GLN A 62 20.89 2.48 -5.90
N THR A 63 20.11 1.39 -5.91
CA THR A 63 19.84 0.62 -4.70
C THR A 63 19.79 -0.86 -4.99
N LYS A 64 20.99 -1.44 -5.16
CA LYS A 64 21.14 -2.83 -5.60
C LYS A 64 21.21 -3.74 -4.37
N THR A 65 20.30 -4.70 -4.26
CA THR A 65 20.56 -5.94 -3.53
C THR A 65 20.97 -7.01 -4.54
N ASP A 66 21.82 -7.96 -4.12
CA ASP A 66 22.35 -9.00 -4.99
C ASP A 66 21.26 -9.74 -5.78
N THR A 67 21.60 -10.10 -7.02
CA THR A 67 20.86 -11.01 -7.88
C THR A 67 20.46 -12.27 -7.08
N ASN A 68 19.16 -12.57 -6.99
CA ASN A 68 18.58 -13.65 -6.16
C ASN A 68 18.62 -13.48 -4.63
N SER A 69 18.06 -12.38 -4.10
CA SER A 69 17.78 -12.33 -2.67
C SER A 69 16.67 -13.34 -2.31
N THR A 70 17.07 -14.42 -1.63
CA THR A 70 16.12 -15.37 -1.05
C THR A 70 15.34 -14.68 0.08
N GLN A 71 14.20 -15.24 0.47
CA GLN A 71 13.44 -14.72 1.61
C GLN A 71 14.30 -14.60 2.87
N SER A 72 15.22 -15.53 3.11
CA SER A 72 16.17 -15.47 4.24
C SER A 72 17.07 -14.25 4.15
N LYS A 73 17.65 -13.98 2.98
CA LYS A 73 18.50 -12.80 2.79
C LYS A 73 17.74 -11.49 3.04
N LEU A 74 16.50 -11.39 2.55
CA LEU A 74 15.65 -10.22 2.82
C LEU A 74 15.31 -10.08 4.30
N ALA A 75 15.09 -11.18 5.02
CA ALA A 75 14.79 -11.17 6.45
C ALA A 75 15.98 -10.66 7.28
N ASP A 76 17.21 -10.88 6.83
CA ASP A 76 18.44 -10.46 7.50
C ASP A 76 18.78 -8.97 7.28
N LEU A 77 18.15 -8.31 6.31
CA LEU A 77 18.35 -6.88 6.06
C LEU A 77 17.90 -6.02 7.25
N ASN A 78 18.68 -4.99 7.55
CA ASN A 78 18.30 -3.93 8.46
C ASN A 78 18.06 -2.64 7.66
N TYR A 79 17.09 -1.85 8.11
CA TYR A 79 16.81 -0.55 7.50
C TYR A 79 17.99 0.39 7.71
N ASP A 80 18.54 0.92 6.62
CA ASP A 80 19.59 1.94 6.63
C ASP A 80 19.14 3.16 5.81
N LYS A 81 18.16 3.89 6.34
CA LYS A 81 17.63 5.17 5.82
C LYS A 81 16.88 5.10 4.49
N GLN A 82 17.05 4.03 3.73
CA GLN A 82 16.31 3.78 2.50
C GLN A 82 15.21 2.76 2.70
N GLN A 83 13.96 3.16 2.46
CA GLN A 83 12.80 2.33 2.77
C GLN A 83 12.43 1.38 1.63
N ILE A 84 12.73 1.75 0.39
CA ILE A 84 12.48 0.91 -0.79
C ILE A 84 13.79 0.61 -1.49
N ILE A 85 14.03 -0.68 -1.75
CA ILE A 85 15.25 -1.16 -2.43
C ILE A 85 14.87 -2.05 -3.61
N ALA A 86 15.72 -2.08 -4.64
CA ALA A 86 15.57 -3.03 -5.74
C ALA A 86 15.97 -4.43 -5.30
N VAL A 87 15.22 -5.42 -5.77
CA VAL A 87 15.56 -6.84 -5.66
C VAL A 87 15.80 -7.38 -7.05
N ASN A 88 16.88 -8.15 -7.23
CA ASN A 88 17.20 -8.76 -8.52
C ASN A 88 17.24 -7.74 -9.66
N ASP A 89 17.94 -6.62 -9.47
CA ASP A 89 18.01 -5.50 -10.43
C ASP A 89 16.63 -4.99 -10.88
N ASN A 90 15.67 -4.99 -9.95
CA ASN A 90 14.27 -4.66 -10.17
C ASN A 90 13.56 -5.57 -11.19
N GLN A 91 14.12 -6.75 -11.46
CA GLN A 91 13.54 -7.73 -12.39
C GLN A 91 12.74 -8.80 -11.63
N PRO A 92 11.46 -9.02 -12.00
CA PRO A 92 10.69 -10.17 -11.54
C PRO A 92 11.39 -11.49 -11.87
N THR A 93 11.06 -12.54 -11.11
CA THR A 93 11.62 -13.89 -11.31
C THR A 93 10.57 -14.90 -11.78
N PHE A 94 9.49 -14.41 -12.42
CA PHE A 94 8.42 -15.25 -12.93
C PHE A 94 8.90 -16.12 -14.10
N SER A 95 8.52 -17.39 -14.06
CA SER A 95 8.75 -18.31 -15.18
C SER A 95 7.76 -18.06 -16.32
N GLN A 96 8.03 -18.59 -17.52
CA GLN A 96 7.06 -18.52 -18.61
C GLN A 96 5.72 -19.18 -18.25
N THR A 97 5.76 -20.22 -17.40
CA THR A 97 4.55 -20.87 -16.88
C THR A 97 3.77 -19.99 -15.91
N ASP A 98 4.44 -19.16 -15.11
CA ASP A 98 3.78 -18.18 -14.24
C ASP A 98 3.05 -17.09 -15.03
N LEU A 99 3.55 -16.75 -16.21
CA LEU A 99 3.00 -15.73 -17.11
C LEU A 99 1.87 -16.27 -18.00
N SER A 100 1.49 -17.54 -17.89
CA SER A 100 0.43 -18.11 -18.72
C SER A 100 -0.95 -17.56 -18.38
N LEU A 101 -1.69 -17.13 -19.40
CA LEU A 101 -3.11 -16.72 -19.29
C LEU A 101 -4.09 -17.88 -19.44
N ALA A 102 -3.63 -19.15 -19.44
CA ALA A 102 -4.51 -20.31 -19.60
C ALA A 102 -5.62 -20.40 -18.54
N ARG A 103 -5.41 -19.77 -17.36
CA ARG A 103 -6.37 -19.69 -16.25
C ARG A 103 -7.12 -18.35 -16.18
N GLY A 104 -6.90 -17.44 -17.12
CA GLY A 104 -7.39 -16.05 -17.04
C GLY A 104 -6.89 -15.33 -15.79
N SER A 105 -7.70 -14.42 -15.28
CA SER A 105 -7.46 -13.74 -14.01
C SER A 105 -7.74 -14.65 -12.81
N TRP A 106 -6.87 -14.59 -11.80
CA TRP A 106 -7.03 -15.37 -10.58
C TRP A 106 -6.27 -14.73 -9.42
N GLU A 107 -6.65 -15.08 -8.20
CA GLU A 107 -5.93 -14.74 -6.98
C GLU A 107 -5.78 -15.97 -6.07
N SER A 108 -4.73 -15.99 -5.27
CA SER A 108 -4.43 -17.06 -4.32
C SER A 108 -3.65 -16.52 -3.13
N TYR A 109 -4.09 -16.87 -1.93
CA TYR A 109 -3.48 -16.47 -0.67
C TYR A 109 -3.05 -17.71 0.09
N SER A 110 -1.81 -17.73 0.54
CA SER A 110 -1.31 -18.82 1.40
C SER A 110 -2.14 -18.92 2.68
N ASP A 111 -2.23 -20.13 3.23
CA ASP A 111 -2.73 -20.30 4.58
C ASP A 111 -1.86 -19.53 5.58
N LEU A 112 -2.47 -19.17 6.72
CA LEU A 112 -1.73 -18.59 7.81
C LEU A 112 -0.75 -19.63 8.36
N ASP A 113 0.45 -19.20 8.76
CA ASP A 113 1.43 -20.10 9.35
C ASP A 113 1.08 -20.47 10.80
N SER A 114 1.93 -21.26 11.47
CA SER A 114 1.72 -21.70 12.85
C SER A 114 1.69 -20.58 13.90
N LEU A 115 2.10 -19.36 13.53
CA LEU A 115 2.00 -18.15 14.36
C LEU A 115 0.82 -17.26 13.94
N ASN A 116 -0.06 -17.77 13.07
CA ASN A 116 -1.17 -17.06 12.42
C ASN A 116 -0.73 -15.90 11.51
N ARG A 117 0.50 -15.91 11.01
CA ARG A 117 1.03 -14.86 10.13
C ARG A 117 0.61 -15.13 8.70
N VAL A 118 0.37 -14.06 7.94
CA VAL A 118 0.07 -14.16 6.51
C VAL A 118 1.27 -14.69 5.72
N GLY A 119 1.00 -15.50 4.69
CA GLY A 119 2.01 -16.00 3.75
C GLY A 119 2.03 -15.21 2.43
N VAL A 120 2.57 -15.84 1.38
CA VAL A 120 2.65 -15.24 0.04
C VAL A 120 1.26 -15.12 -0.58
N ALA A 121 0.98 -13.97 -1.21
CA ALA A 121 -0.17 -13.75 -2.06
C ALA A 121 0.26 -13.71 -3.53
N ASN A 122 -0.48 -14.39 -4.40
CA ASN A 122 -0.26 -14.43 -5.85
C ASN A 122 -1.54 -14.05 -6.58
N ALA A 123 -1.39 -13.41 -7.73
CA ALA A 123 -2.47 -13.21 -8.67
C ALA A 123 -1.98 -13.16 -10.12
N MET A 124 -2.87 -13.52 -11.03
CA MET A 124 -2.92 -12.94 -12.37
C MET A 124 -4.00 -11.88 -12.34
N LEU A 125 -3.59 -10.62 -12.27
CA LEU A 125 -4.51 -9.49 -12.18
C LEU A 125 -5.04 -9.16 -13.57
N GLY A 126 -6.35 -8.97 -13.69
CA GLY A 126 -7.01 -8.47 -14.87
C GLY A 126 -8.23 -7.66 -14.48
N ARG A 127 -8.87 -7.00 -15.46
CA ARG A 127 -9.96 -6.05 -15.19
C ARG A 127 -11.20 -6.73 -14.60
N ASP A 128 -11.45 -7.99 -14.94
CA ASP A 128 -12.61 -8.78 -14.56
C ASP A 128 -12.68 -9.13 -13.06
N ILE A 129 -11.53 -9.16 -12.36
CA ILE A 129 -11.47 -9.39 -10.90
C ILE A 129 -11.34 -8.10 -10.08
N MET A 130 -11.26 -6.93 -10.73
CA MET A 130 -11.29 -5.64 -10.02
C MET A 130 -12.70 -5.35 -9.50
N PRO A 131 -12.85 -4.90 -8.24
CA PRO A 131 -14.17 -4.69 -7.66
C PRO A 131 -14.87 -3.47 -8.27
N THR A 132 -16.18 -3.58 -8.39
CA THR A 132 -17.09 -2.45 -8.68
C THR A 132 -17.79 -1.96 -7.41
N ALA A 133 -17.86 -2.79 -6.37
CA ALA A 133 -18.45 -2.45 -5.08
C ALA A 133 -17.57 -1.47 -4.30
N GLU A 134 -18.20 -0.75 -3.37
CA GLU A 134 -17.47 0.09 -2.42
C GLU A 134 -16.75 -0.77 -1.37
N ARG A 135 -15.55 -0.34 -0.99
CA ARG A 135 -14.77 -0.97 0.06
C ARG A 135 -15.42 -0.74 1.43
N GLU A 136 -15.65 -1.80 2.18
CA GLU A 136 -16.16 -1.68 3.54
C GLU A 136 -15.03 -1.48 4.56
N ARG A 137 -15.40 -1.15 5.80
CA ARG A 137 -14.46 -0.98 6.91
C ARG A 137 -13.69 -2.26 7.21
N LEU A 138 -12.38 -2.13 7.41
CA LEU A 138 -11.55 -3.22 7.88
C LEU A 138 -11.61 -3.39 9.40
N TYR A 139 -11.72 -4.63 9.87
CA TYR A 139 -11.79 -4.96 11.29
C TYR A 139 -10.80 -6.04 11.76
N ILE A 140 -10.32 -6.92 10.86
CA ILE A 140 -9.33 -7.96 11.19
C ILE A 140 -8.11 -7.35 11.89
N LYS A 141 -7.66 -7.95 12.99
CA LYS A 141 -6.42 -7.57 13.68
C LYS A 141 -5.37 -8.64 13.38
N PRO A 142 -4.39 -8.36 12.51
CA PRO A 142 -3.33 -9.32 12.19
C PRO A 142 -2.40 -9.54 13.38
N THR A 143 -1.42 -10.44 13.20
CA THR A 143 -0.36 -10.69 14.19
C THR A 143 0.38 -9.40 14.56
N GLY A 144 0.77 -9.28 15.82
CA GLY A 144 1.49 -8.10 16.32
C GLY A 144 0.70 -6.79 16.31
N TRP A 145 -0.64 -6.83 16.25
CA TRP A 145 -1.45 -5.62 16.21
C TRP A 145 -1.46 -4.85 17.54
N HIS A 146 -0.58 -3.85 17.67
CA HIS A 146 -0.52 -2.91 18.81
C HIS A 146 -0.60 -1.47 18.32
N GLN A 147 -1.81 -0.92 18.23
CA GLN A 147 -2.00 0.41 17.67
C GLN A 147 -1.38 1.50 18.56
N ARG A 148 -0.81 2.52 17.92
CA ARG A 148 -0.25 3.71 18.56
C ARG A 148 -0.60 4.96 17.74
N THR A 149 -1.01 6.03 18.40
CA THR A 149 -1.15 7.35 17.76
C THR A 149 0.24 7.95 17.54
N ILE A 150 0.48 8.46 16.33
CA ILE A 150 1.73 9.09 15.91
C ILE A 150 1.46 10.47 15.33
N ILE A 151 2.48 11.30 15.27
CA ILE A 151 2.48 12.50 14.42
C ILE A 151 3.10 12.14 13.08
N ASN A 152 2.33 12.28 12.01
CA ASN A 152 2.73 12.06 10.63
C ASN A 152 2.42 13.33 9.82
N ASN A 153 3.43 13.93 9.18
CA ASN A 153 3.31 15.19 8.44
C ASN A 153 2.58 16.31 9.21
N GLY A 154 2.82 16.42 10.52
CA GLY A 154 2.22 17.46 11.38
C GLY A 154 0.81 17.15 11.88
N HIS A 155 0.23 15.99 11.57
CA HIS A 155 -1.11 15.59 12.01
C HIS A 155 -1.08 14.29 12.81
N GLN A 156 -2.06 14.10 13.69
CA GLN A 156 -2.24 12.81 14.37
C GLN A 156 -2.70 11.75 13.37
N ASP A 157 -2.05 10.58 13.40
CA ASP A 157 -2.37 9.42 12.57
C ASP A 157 -2.16 8.13 13.39
N SER A 158 -2.55 7.00 12.82
CA SER A 158 -2.26 5.67 13.36
C SER A 158 -0.91 5.17 12.86
N LEU A 159 -0.12 4.54 13.74
CA LEU A 159 1.13 3.89 13.35
C LEU A 159 0.90 2.74 12.39
N TYR A 160 -0.08 1.88 12.70
CA TYR A 160 -0.33 0.68 11.92
C TYR A 160 -1.62 0.76 11.11
N ASN A 161 -1.52 0.30 9.87
CA ASN A 161 -2.61 0.00 8.98
C ASN A 161 -2.82 -1.52 8.91
N ARG A 162 -4.06 -1.92 8.63
CA ARG A 162 -4.38 -3.27 8.18
C ARG A 162 -4.00 -3.33 6.71
N CYS A 163 -2.73 -3.61 6.45
CA CYS A 163 -2.15 -3.53 5.12
C CYS A 163 -2.60 -4.75 4.33
N HIS A 164 -3.25 -4.50 3.19
CA HIS A 164 -3.53 -5.54 2.21
C HIS A 164 -2.22 -6.04 1.60
N LEU A 165 -2.08 -7.35 1.36
CA LEU A 165 -1.00 -7.84 0.52
C LEU A 165 -1.29 -7.47 -0.93
N ILE A 166 -2.47 -7.86 -1.42
CA ILE A 166 -3.02 -7.39 -2.70
C ILE A 166 -4.16 -6.42 -2.39
N GLY A 167 -3.97 -5.15 -2.74
CA GLY A 167 -4.92 -4.08 -2.43
C GLY A 167 -6.34 -4.33 -2.96
N TYR A 168 -7.35 -3.94 -2.17
CA TYR A 168 -8.77 -4.08 -2.52
C TYR A 168 -9.08 -3.68 -3.97
N GLN A 169 -8.50 -2.59 -4.46
CA GLN A 169 -8.78 -2.08 -5.81
C GLN A 169 -8.39 -3.05 -6.95
N LEU A 170 -7.59 -4.08 -6.67
CA LEU A 170 -7.10 -5.05 -7.63
C LEU A 170 -7.92 -6.34 -7.63
N THR A 171 -8.48 -6.75 -6.49
CA THR A 171 -9.16 -8.06 -6.36
C THR A 171 -10.47 -8.06 -5.55
N GLY A 172 -10.83 -6.95 -4.91
CA GLY A 172 -12.04 -6.85 -4.09
C GLY A 172 -11.96 -7.52 -2.72
N GLN A 173 -10.83 -8.14 -2.37
CA GLN A 173 -10.65 -8.81 -1.09
C GLN A 173 -10.61 -7.79 0.06
N ASN A 174 -11.70 -7.73 0.84
CA ASN A 174 -11.83 -6.73 1.90
C ASN A 174 -11.26 -7.22 3.24
N ASN A 175 -11.99 -8.04 4.00
CA ASN A 175 -11.59 -8.55 5.32
C ASN A 175 -11.05 -10.00 5.28
N ASN A 176 -10.32 -10.36 4.23
CA ASN A 176 -9.66 -11.67 4.14
C ASN A 176 -8.44 -11.71 5.08
N ALA A 177 -8.51 -12.54 6.13
CA ALA A 177 -7.43 -12.67 7.12
C ALA A 177 -6.10 -13.14 6.52
N LYS A 178 -6.12 -13.85 5.39
CA LYS A 178 -4.91 -14.28 4.66
C LYS A 178 -4.28 -13.16 3.81
N ASN A 179 -4.96 -12.02 3.68
CA ASN A 179 -4.55 -10.88 2.87
C ASN A 179 -4.28 -9.62 3.72
N LEU A 180 -4.30 -9.69 5.05
CA LEU A 180 -4.14 -8.52 5.92
C LEU A 180 -3.00 -8.73 6.91
N MET A 181 -2.02 -7.82 6.90
CA MET A 181 -0.90 -7.79 7.85
C MET A 181 -0.80 -6.47 8.61
N THR A 182 -0.12 -6.51 9.76
CA THR A 182 0.28 -5.30 10.48
C THR A 182 1.42 -4.63 9.73
N GLY A 183 1.16 -3.47 9.12
CA GLY A 183 2.18 -2.67 8.44
C GLY A 183 2.10 -1.21 8.85
N THR A 184 3.24 -0.52 8.85
CA THR A 184 3.31 0.89 9.24
C THR A 184 2.57 1.78 8.24
N ARG A 185 2.22 2.99 8.70
CA ARG A 185 1.59 4.00 7.85
C ARG A 185 2.41 4.25 6.59
N SER A 186 3.71 4.48 6.71
CA SER A 186 4.59 4.73 5.56
C SER A 186 4.81 3.52 4.64
N LEU A 187 4.80 2.29 5.18
CA LEU A 187 4.84 1.08 4.34
C LEU A 187 3.58 1.01 3.48
N ASN A 188 2.39 1.12 4.11
CA ASN A 188 1.12 1.10 3.41
C ASN A 188 1.03 2.23 2.39
N ASP A 189 1.25 3.46 2.84
CA ASP A 189 1.09 4.68 2.07
C ASP A 189 2.13 5.73 2.47
N PRO A 190 3.02 6.16 1.57
CA PRO A 190 2.98 5.97 0.12
C PRO A 190 3.67 4.71 -0.43
N GLY A 191 4.32 3.89 0.42
CA GLY A 191 5.21 2.80 0.00
C GLY A 191 4.58 1.82 -1.00
N MET A 192 3.56 1.08 -0.57
CA MET A 192 2.84 0.13 -1.43
C MET A 192 1.95 0.84 -2.45
N THR A 193 1.21 1.86 -2.01
CA THR A 193 0.23 2.60 -2.83
C THR A 193 0.81 3.04 -4.19
N TYR A 194 2.08 3.46 -4.22
CA TYR A 194 2.74 3.86 -5.46
C TYR A 194 2.76 2.75 -6.52
N TYR A 195 3.19 1.54 -6.15
CA TYR A 195 3.26 0.40 -7.05
C TYR A 195 1.88 -0.15 -7.40
N GLU A 196 0.98 -0.24 -6.41
CA GLU A 196 -0.39 -0.69 -6.61
C GLU A 196 -1.15 0.21 -7.60
N ASN A 197 -0.99 1.53 -7.50
CA ASN A 197 -1.64 2.47 -8.41
C ASN A 197 -1.09 2.37 -9.82
N THR A 198 0.22 2.16 -10.00
CA THR A 198 0.82 1.94 -11.32
C THR A 198 0.20 0.71 -12.00
N VAL A 199 0.11 -0.42 -11.29
CA VAL A 199 -0.53 -1.65 -11.79
C VAL A 199 -2.01 -1.44 -12.08
N ALA A 200 -2.76 -0.86 -11.14
CA ALA A 200 -4.20 -0.66 -11.29
C ALA A 200 -4.54 0.29 -12.44
N GLN A 201 -3.76 1.35 -12.65
CA GLN A 201 -3.94 2.26 -13.78
C GLN A 201 -3.63 1.58 -15.11
N TYR A 202 -2.58 0.75 -15.17
CA TYR A 202 -2.24 -0.01 -16.37
C TYR A 202 -3.40 -0.91 -16.79
N ILE A 203 -3.86 -1.81 -15.89
CA ILE A 203 -4.98 -2.73 -16.16
C ILE A 203 -6.24 -1.96 -16.60
N ARG A 204 -6.54 -0.82 -15.95
CA ARG A 204 -7.71 -0.01 -16.32
C ARG A 204 -7.60 0.66 -17.70
N LYS A 205 -6.41 0.92 -18.20
CA LYS A 205 -6.19 1.60 -19.49
C LYS A 205 -6.12 0.62 -20.65
N THR A 206 -5.46 -0.53 -20.44
CA THR A 206 -5.13 -1.46 -21.52
C THR A 206 -6.05 -2.69 -21.54
N ASN A 207 -6.71 -2.99 -20.42
CA ASN A 207 -7.41 -4.26 -20.22
C ASN A 207 -6.49 -5.49 -20.30
N HIS A 208 -5.18 -5.29 -20.15
CA HIS A 208 -4.15 -6.34 -20.08
C HIS A 208 -4.08 -6.96 -18.69
N HIS A 209 -3.27 -8.01 -18.55
CA HIS A 209 -3.01 -8.72 -17.33
C HIS A 209 -1.64 -8.40 -16.73
N VAL A 210 -1.55 -8.53 -15.40
CA VAL A 210 -0.29 -8.38 -14.66
C VAL A 210 -0.13 -9.58 -13.72
N ARG A 211 0.93 -10.36 -13.92
CA ARG A 211 1.38 -11.36 -12.95
C ARG A 211 1.91 -10.64 -11.71
N TYR A 212 1.31 -10.88 -10.56
CA TYR A 212 1.54 -10.11 -9.34
C TYR A 212 1.81 -11.03 -8.13
N GLN A 213 2.85 -10.74 -7.35
CA GLN A 213 3.18 -11.49 -6.14
C GLN A 213 3.62 -10.56 -5.02
N ILE A 214 3.09 -10.81 -3.83
CA ILE A 214 3.41 -10.07 -2.62
C ILE A 214 3.82 -11.07 -1.54
N ARG A 215 5.04 -10.91 -1.03
CA ARG A 215 5.62 -11.80 -0.02
C ARG A 215 5.98 -11.00 1.24
N PRO A 216 5.22 -11.14 2.34
CA PRO A 216 5.66 -10.70 3.66
C PRO A 216 6.96 -11.37 4.07
N VAL A 217 7.88 -10.62 4.66
CA VAL A 217 9.17 -11.12 5.11
C VAL A 217 9.26 -11.00 6.63
N PHE A 218 9.26 -12.14 7.33
CA PHE A 218 9.43 -12.22 8.78
C PHE A 218 10.84 -12.73 9.12
N ARG A 219 11.40 -12.29 10.25
CA ARG A 219 12.67 -12.81 10.79
C ARG A 219 12.36 -13.70 12.01
N GLY A 220 12.70 -14.98 11.92
CA GLY A 220 12.40 -15.95 12.98
C GLY A 220 10.92 -15.95 13.39
N ASN A 221 10.67 -15.78 14.69
CA ASN A 221 9.32 -15.78 15.28
C ASN A 221 8.66 -14.40 15.36
N ASP A 222 9.15 -13.40 14.61
CA ASP A 222 8.53 -12.09 14.59
C ASP A 222 7.05 -12.17 14.20
N LEU A 223 6.21 -11.41 14.93
CA LEU A 223 4.78 -11.30 14.66
C LEU A 223 4.46 -10.17 13.67
N VAL A 224 5.37 -9.23 13.46
CA VAL A 224 5.26 -8.16 12.46
C VAL A 224 6.33 -8.39 11.39
N ALA A 225 5.94 -8.32 10.12
CA ALA A 225 6.88 -8.48 9.01
C ALA A 225 7.92 -7.34 9.03
N ARG A 226 9.18 -7.66 8.72
CA ARG A 226 10.28 -6.68 8.54
C ARG A 226 10.07 -5.80 7.30
N GLY A 227 9.27 -6.29 6.36
CA GLY A 227 8.94 -5.64 5.10
C GLY A 227 8.16 -6.58 4.21
N ILE A 228 7.96 -6.17 2.96
CA ILE A 228 7.39 -7.01 1.92
C ILE A 228 8.26 -6.96 0.67
N GLN A 229 8.28 -8.07 -0.06
CA GLN A 229 8.70 -8.05 -1.45
C GLN A 229 7.48 -7.96 -2.36
N MET A 230 7.55 -7.09 -3.36
CA MET A 230 6.52 -6.94 -4.39
C MET A 230 7.13 -7.22 -5.75
N MET A 231 6.51 -8.12 -6.51
CA MET A 231 6.85 -8.41 -7.90
C MET A 231 5.64 -8.20 -8.81
N ALA A 232 5.85 -7.55 -9.94
CA ALA A 232 4.83 -7.41 -10.97
C ALA A 232 5.44 -7.51 -12.38
N GLN A 233 4.74 -8.17 -13.29
CA GLN A 233 5.10 -8.24 -14.70
C GLN A 233 3.84 -8.22 -15.57
N SER A 234 3.73 -7.31 -16.53
CA SER A 234 2.66 -7.36 -17.54
C SER A 234 2.85 -8.56 -18.47
N VAL A 235 1.76 -9.15 -18.94
CA VAL A 235 1.82 -10.41 -19.72
C VAL A 235 1.76 -10.16 -21.23
N GLU A 236 0.93 -9.23 -21.67
CA GLU A 236 0.73 -8.91 -23.09
C GLU A 236 1.79 -7.97 -23.66
N ASP A 237 2.50 -7.23 -22.80
CA ASP A 237 3.58 -6.33 -23.16
C ASP A 237 4.59 -6.18 -22.00
N ASP A 238 5.64 -5.38 -22.20
CA ASP A 238 6.70 -5.16 -21.21
C ASP A 238 6.57 -3.81 -20.46
N LYS A 239 5.34 -3.28 -20.28
CA LYS A 239 5.13 -1.95 -19.68
C LYS A 239 5.17 -1.95 -18.15
N ILE A 240 4.90 -3.09 -17.51
CA ILE A 240 5.03 -3.27 -16.07
C ILE A 240 6.12 -4.31 -15.82
N SER A 241 7.18 -3.92 -15.12
CA SER A 241 8.20 -4.84 -14.60
C SER A 241 8.84 -4.23 -13.37
N PHE A 242 8.68 -4.88 -12.21
CA PHE A 242 9.42 -4.50 -11.01
C PHE A 242 9.56 -5.66 -10.02
N ASN A 243 10.62 -5.58 -9.22
CA ASN A 243 10.86 -6.45 -8.07
C ASN A 243 11.53 -5.62 -6.97
N VAL A 244 10.76 -5.30 -5.94
CA VAL A 244 11.17 -4.36 -4.89
C VAL A 244 10.96 -4.96 -3.52
N TYR A 245 11.77 -4.52 -2.56
CA TYR A 245 11.53 -4.78 -1.15
C TYR A 245 11.26 -3.45 -0.43
N ILE A 246 10.17 -3.40 0.32
CA ILE A 246 9.75 -2.22 1.09
C ILE A 246 9.83 -2.55 2.58
N PHE A 247 10.70 -1.86 3.29
CA PHE A 247 10.85 -2.01 4.74
C PHE A 247 9.58 -1.54 5.47
N ASN A 248 9.19 -2.32 6.47
CA ASN A 248 8.09 -2.02 7.39
C ASN A 248 8.60 -1.14 8.54
N VAL A 249 8.86 0.13 8.23
CA VAL A 249 9.41 1.13 9.14
C VAL A 249 8.55 2.37 9.15
N GLN A 250 8.65 3.20 10.18
CA GLN A 250 8.01 4.50 10.27
C GLN A 250 9.02 5.51 10.82
N ALA A 251 9.16 6.66 10.15
CA ALA A 251 10.05 7.70 10.63
C ALA A 251 9.71 8.13 12.07
N ASN A 252 10.74 8.29 12.90
CA ASN A 252 10.66 8.66 14.32
C ASN A 252 10.11 7.58 15.28
N TYR A 253 9.90 6.34 14.81
CA TYR A 253 9.44 5.24 15.65
C TYR A 253 10.28 3.97 15.43
N VAL A 254 10.58 3.28 16.53
CA VAL A 254 11.23 1.96 16.51
C VAL A 254 10.18 0.89 16.76
N ILE A 255 10.13 -0.10 15.87
CA ILE A 255 9.19 -1.22 15.93
C ILE A 255 9.87 -2.41 16.61
N ASN A 256 9.22 -2.97 17.63
CA ASN A 256 9.54 -4.28 18.14
C ASN A 256 8.81 -5.34 17.30
N TYR A 257 9.47 -5.87 16.28
CA TYR A 257 8.85 -6.82 15.35
C TYR A 257 8.41 -8.15 16.00
N ALA A 258 9.01 -8.52 17.13
CA ALA A 258 8.65 -9.73 17.86
C ALA A 258 7.24 -9.63 18.46
N THR A 259 6.82 -8.44 18.90
CA THR A 259 5.54 -8.24 19.60
C THR A 259 4.59 -7.29 18.88
N GLY A 260 5.11 -6.42 18.04
CA GLY A 260 4.41 -5.30 17.41
C GLY A 260 4.31 -4.03 18.24
N THR A 261 4.82 -4.02 19.47
CA THR A 261 4.93 -2.78 20.26
C THR A 261 5.92 -1.79 19.63
N SER A 262 5.85 -0.51 20.02
CA SER A 262 6.73 0.53 19.45
C SER A 262 7.16 1.58 20.46
N SER A 263 8.32 2.20 20.21
CA SER A 263 8.88 3.31 20.98
C SER A 263 9.27 4.47 20.06
N ASN A 264 9.58 5.64 20.63
CA ASN A 264 10.19 6.72 19.83
C ASN A 264 11.61 6.31 19.43
N ALA A 265 12.04 6.73 18.24
CA ALA A 265 13.43 6.59 17.79
C ALA A 265 14.36 7.62 18.43
#